data_AF-A0A0S7YKF6-F1
#
_entry.id   AF-A0A0S7YKF6-F1
#
_cell.length_a   1.000
_cell.length_b   1.000
_cell.length_c   1.000
_cell.angle_alpha   90.00
_cell.angle_beta   90.00
_cell.angle_gamma   90.00
#
_symmetry.space_group_name_H-M   'P 1'
#
loop_
_entity.id
_entity.type
_entity.pdbx_description
1 polymer ?
#
loop_
_entity_poly.entity_id
_entity_poly.type
_entity_poly.pdbx_seq_one_letter_code
_entity_poly.pdbx_strand_id
1 'polypeptide(L)'
;MDTKRPTVAAAEEILGGYFPVLDHGFVSLVDYMGSDGDVERAARVSYGFGTRQVSKTRGLVRYLRRHRHTTPSEMVEFKFHCAMPMFV
;
A
#
# COMPACT_ATOMS: atom_id res chain seq x y z
N MET A 1 2.46 0.97 20.70
CA MET A 1 2.41 -0.49 20.53
C MET A 1 3.57 -0.88 19.63
N ASP A 2 4.50 -1.70 20.12
CA ASP A 2 5.59 -2.21 19.27
C ASP A 2 5.11 -3.41 18.47
N THR A 3 5.23 -3.33 17.15
CA THR A 3 4.93 -4.40 16.21
C THR A 3 6.19 -4.76 15.42
N LYS A 4 6.36 -6.04 15.08
CA LYS A 4 7.43 -6.49 14.18
C LYS A 4 7.07 -6.30 12.70
N ARG A 5 5.82 -5.94 12.40
CA ARG A 5 5.35 -5.68 11.03
C ARG A 5 5.83 -4.30 10.57
N PRO A 6 6.18 -4.11 9.29
CA PRO A 6 6.37 -2.78 8.74
C PRO A 6 5.06 -2.00 8.84
N THR A 7 5.14 -0.75 9.31
CA THR A 7 3.99 0.15 9.43
C THR A 7 4.16 1.38 8.54
N VAL A 8 3.03 1.90 8.05
CA VAL A 8 2.95 3.12 7.24
C VAL A 8 2.08 4.11 8.01
N ALA A 9 2.66 5.22 8.46
CA ALA A 9 1.97 6.18 9.34
C ALA A 9 0.61 6.65 8.80
N ALA A 10 0.52 6.93 7.50
CA ALA A 10 -0.73 7.34 6.85
C ALA A 10 -1.79 6.22 6.80
N ALA A 11 -1.37 4.95 6.71
CA ALA A 11 -2.29 3.82 6.75
C ALA A 11 -2.77 3.54 8.18
N GLU A 12 -1.86 3.65 9.17
CA GLU A 12 -2.19 3.53 10.59
C GLU A 12 -3.21 4.59 11.04
N GLU A 13 -3.15 5.80 10.49
CA GLU A 13 -4.09 6.88 10.81
C GLU A 13 -5.55 6.56 10.44
N ILE A 14 -5.75 5.81 9.35
CA ILE A 14 -7.09 5.45 8.84
C ILE A 14 -7.51 4.02 9.17
N LEU A 15 -6.61 3.23 9.79
CA LEU A 15 -6.83 1.81 10.05
C LEU A 15 -8.01 1.62 11.01
N GLY A 16 -8.97 0.78 10.62
CA GLY A 16 -10.22 0.56 11.35
C GLY A 16 -11.23 1.71 11.24
N GLY A 17 -10.90 2.81 10.54
CA GLY A 17 -11.82 3.89 10.24
C GLY A 17 -12.92 3.46 9.27
N TYR A 18 -14.13 3.99 9.47
CA TYR A 18 -15.28 3.77 8.59
C TYR A 18 -15.57 5.05 7.82
N PHE A 19 -15.54 4.95 6.49
CA PHE A 19 -15.82 6.06 5.58
C PHE A 19 -17.18 5.82 4.94
N PRO A 20 -18.23 6.61 5.29
CA PRO A 20 -19.56 6.46 4.71
C PRO A 20 -19.55 6.74 3.20
N VAL A 21 -20.26 5.91 2.43
CA VAL A 21 -20.43 6.04 0.98
C VAL A 21 -21.87 5.69 0.62
N LEU A 22 -22.51 6.46 -0.28
CA LEU A 22 -23.96 6.38 -0.54
C LEU A 22 -24.78 6.68 0.72
N ASP A 23 -26.02 6.20 0.76
CA ASP A 23 -26.97 6.47 1.84
C ASP A 23 -26.72 5.61 3.08
N HIS A 24 -26.28 4.36 2.88
CA HIS A 24 -26.12 3.35 3.93
C HIS A 24 -24.83 2.52 3.83
N GLY A 25 -23.99 2.80 2.83
CA GLY A 25 -22.76 2.05 2.57
C GLY A 25 -21.56 2.62 3.32
N PHE A 26 -20.47 1.86 3.30
CA PHE A 26 -19.18 2.30 3.81
C PHE A 26 -18.03 1.52 3.18
N VAL A 27 -16.83 2.06 3.33
CA VAL A 27 -15.55 1.37 3.11
C VAL A 27 -14.70 1.55 4.36
N SER A 28 -14.06 0.48 4.82
CA SER A 28 -13.16 0.51 5.97
C SER A 28 -11.88 -0.28 5.67
N LEU A 29 -10.72 0.31 5.96
CA LEU A 29 -9.44 -0.39 5.88
C LEU A 29 -9.27 -1.23 7.16
N VAL A 30 -9.32 -2.56 7.01
CA VAL A 30 -9.22 -3.50 8.14
C VAL A 30 -7.77 -3.87 8.43
N ASP A 31 -6.98 -4.04 7.38
CA ASP A 31 -5.59 -4.48 7.48
C ASP A 31 -4.85 -4.12 6.19
N TYR A 32 -3.53 -4.02 6.26
CA TYR A 32 -2.68 -3.84 5.09
C TYR A 32 -1.35 -4.56 5.27
N MET A 33 -0.74 -4.90 4.15
CA MET A 33 0.60 -5.46 4.09
C MET A 33 1.42 -4.71 3.05
N GLY A 34 2.67 -4.41 3.38
CA GLY A 34 3.61 -3.78 2.46
C GLY A 34 3.65 -2.25 2.54
N SER A 35 4.63 -1.69 1.84
CA SER A 35 4.94 -0.26 1.79
C SER A 35 5.62 0.08 0.46
N ASP A 36 5.81 1.36 0.16
CA ASP A 36 6.63 1.79 -0.99
C ASP A 36 8.04 1.18 -0.98
N GLY A 37 8.58 0.89 0.22
CA GLY A 37 9.87 0.22 0.37
C GLY A 37 9.85 -1.24 -0.08
N ASP A 38 8.73 -1.93 0.07
CA ASP A 38 8.53 -3.31 -0.41
C ASP A 38 8.49 -3.34 -1.94
N VAL A 39 7.79 -2.39 -2.55
CA VAL A 39 7.74 -2.21 -4.01
C VAL A 39 9.14 -1.95 -4.58
N GLU A 40 9.90 -1.05 -3.96
CA GLU A 40 11.29 -0.78 -4.38
C GLU A 40 12.18 -2.02 -4.22
N ARG A 41 12.04 -2.76 -3.12
CA ARG A 41 12.81 -3.99 -2.89
C ARG A 41 12.52 -5.03 -3.96
N ALA A 42 11.25 -5.28 -4.27
CA ALA A 42 10.85 -6.22 -5.31
C ALA A 42 11.33 -5.80 -6.71
N ALA A 43 11.33 -4.50 -7.01
CA ALA A 43 11.85 -4.00 -8.28
C ALA A 43 13.38 -4.09 -8.40
N ARG A 44 14.11 -4.14 -7.26
CA ARG A 44 15.58 -4.12 -7.21
C ARG A 44 16.18 -5.42 -6.71
N VAL A 45 15.50 -6.56 -6.85
CA VAL A 45 15.96 -7.88 -6.39
C VAL A 45 17.40 -8.22 -6.86
N SER A 46 17.90 -7.59 -7.92
CA SER A 46 19.27 -7.74 -8.44
C SER A 46 20.36 -6.90 -7.77
N TYR A 47 20.02 -5.91 -6.94
CA TYR A 47 20.99 -5.00 -6.32
C TYR A 47 20.93 -5.15 -4.79
N GLY A 48 22.05 -5.61 -4.21
CA GLY A 48 22.20 -5.78 -2.78
C GLY A 48 21.90 -4.52 -1.95
N PHE A 49 21.76 -4.72 -0.64
CA PHE A 49 21.35 -3.69 0.33
C PHE A 49 22.29 -2.47 0.30
N GLY A 50 21.87 -1.38 -0.35
CA GLY A 50 22.64 -0.12 -0.45
C GLY A 50 22.01 1.05 0.32
N THR A 51 22.81 2.07 0.63
CA THR A 51 22.41 3.30 1.34
C THR A 51 21.29 4.04 0.60
N ARG A 52 20.10 4.05 1.22
CA ARG A 52 18.83 4.54 0.65
C ARG A 52 18.68 6.06 0.76
N GLN A 53 18.01 6.67 -0.21
CA GLN A 53 17.42 8.00 -0.10
C GLN A 53 15.94 7.91 -0.48
N VAL A 54 15.04 8.45 0.34
CA VAL A 54 13.58 8.44 0.13
C VAL A 54 13.17 9.08 -1.22
N SER A 55 13.94 10.06 -1.72
CA SER A 55 13.68 10.67 -3.03
C SER A 55 13.82 9.67 -4.18
N LYS A 56 14.73 8.69 -4.05
CA LYS A 56 14.96 7.66 -5.07
C LYS A 56 13.82 6.64 -5.13
N THR A 57 13.17 6.35 -3.99
CA THR A 57 12.01 5.44 -3.91
C THR A 57 10.83 5.98 -4.71
N ARG A 58 10.45 7.24 -4.50
CA ARG A 58 9.32 7.88 -5.21
C ARG A 58 9.54 7.94 -6.72
N GLY A 59 10.76 8.28 -7.14
CA GLY A 59 11.14 8.30 -8.55
C GLY A 59 11.00 6.93 -9.20
N LEU A 60 11.45 5.88 -8.52
CA LEU A 60 11.34 4.50 -8.98
C LEU A 60 9.88 4.05 -9.09
N VAL A 61 9.06 4.23 -8.05
CA VAL A 61 7.64 3.85 -8.08
C VAL A 61 6.93 4.54 -9.24
N ARG A 62 7.16 5.84 -9.45
CA ARG A 62 6.62 6.58 -10.59
C ARG A 62 7.10 6.02 -11.93
N TYR A 63 8.38 5.65 -12.05
CA TYR A 63 8.93 5.03 -13.25
C TYR A 63 8.25 3.70 -13.56
N LEU A 64 8.11 2.81 -12.56
CA LEU A 64 7.46 1.51 -12.69
C LEU A 64 6.01 1.65 -13.17
N ARG A 65 5.24 2.55 -12.55
CA ARG A 65 3.84 2.81 -12.94
C ARG A 65 3.73 3.35 -14.36
N ARG A 66 4.63 4.25 -14.78
CA ARG A 66 4.63 4.84 -16.14
C ARG A 66 4.91 3.80 -17.22
N HIS A 67 5.75 2.81 -16.91
CA HIS A 67 6.12 1.73 -17.84
C HIS A 67 5.30 0.45 -17.63
N ARG A 68 4.23 0.52 -16.83
CA ARG A 68 3.33 -0.62 -16.55
C ARG A 68 4.06 -1.86 -16.00
N HIS A 69 5.15 -1.65 -15.26
CA HIS A 69 5.77 -2.72 -14.47
C HIS A 69 4.96 -2.92 -13.20
N THR A 70 3.95 -3.79 -13.28
CA THR A 70 2.95 -3.96 -12.22
C THR A 70 3.36 -4.96 -11.15
N THR A 71 4.15 -5.99 -11.47
CA THR A 71 4.53 -7.06 -10.53
C THR A 71 5.13 -6.55 -9.21
N PRO A 72 6.01 -5.52 -9.18
CA PRO A 72 6.50 -5.00 -7.90
C PRO A 72 5.41 -4.41 -6.99
N SER A 73 4.27 -3.96 -7.57
CA SER A 73 3.14 -3.44 -6.80
C SER A 73 2.34 -4.54 -6.09
N GLU A 74 2.49 -5.80 -6.49
CA GLU A 74 1.81 -6.95 -5.85
C GLU A 74 2.35 -7.24 -4.44
N MET A 75 3.47 -6.62 -4.05
CA MET A 75 3.99 -6.68 -2.68
C MET A 75 3.19 -5.84 -1.68
N VAL A 76 2.13 -5.17 -2.13
CA VAL A 76 1.24 -4.36 -1.30
C VAL A 76 -0.17 -4.91 -1.41
N GLU A 77 -0.76 -5.25 -0.26
CA GLU A 77 -2.11 -5.77 -0.16
C GLU A 77 -2.93 -4.94 0.83
N PHE A 78 -4.22 -4.81 0.55
CA PHE A 78 -5.18 -4.13 1.41
C PHE A 78 -6.38 -5.04 1.68
N LYS A 79 -6.85 -5.04 2.92
CA LYS A 79 -8.07 -5.73 3.33
C LYS A 79 -9.13 -4.70 3.64
N PHE A 80 -10.25 -4.75 2.93
CA PHE A 80 -11.36 -3.84 3.13
C PHE A 80 -12.59 -4.56 3.69
N HIS A 81 -13.31 -3.87 4.57
CA HIS A 81 -14.67 -4.20 4.94
C HIS A 81 -15.59 -3.18 4.28
N CYS A 82 -16.49 -3.65 3.44
CA CYS A 82 -17.38 -2.79 2.66
C CYS A 82 -18.83 -3.25 2.79
N ALA A 83 -19.74 -2.27 2.83
CA ALA A 83 -21.17 -2.50 2.62
C ALA A 83 -21.61 -1.69 1.39
N MET A 84 -22.15 -2.38 0.38
CA MET A 84 -22.58 -1.78 -0.88
C MET A 84 -23.77 -2.55 -1.49
N PRO A 85 -24.57 -1.90 -2.35
CA PRO A 85 -25.59 -2.59 -3.15
C PRO A 85 -24.99 -3.65 -4.08
N MET A 86 -25.74 -4.72 -4.40
CA MET A 86 -25.25 -5.83 -5.23
C MET A 86 -24.81 -5.45 -6.66
N PHE A 87 -25.25 -4.30 -7.18
CA PHE A 87 -24.92 -3.86 -8.54
C PHE A 87 -23.59 -3.08 -8.62
N VAL A 88 -22.97 -2.82 -7.47
CA VAL A 88 -21.66 -2.16 -7.31
C VAL A 88 -20.58 -3.23 -7.19
#